data_AF-A0A397A621-F1
#
_entry.id   AF-A0A397A621-F1
#
_cell.length_a   1.000
_cell.length_b   1.000
_cell.length_c   1.000
_cell.angle_alpha   90.00
_cell.angle_beta   90.00
_cell.angle_gamma   90.00
#
_symmetry.space_group_name_H-M   'P 1'
#
loop_
_entity.id
_entity.type
_entity.pdbx_description
1 polymer ?
#
loop_
_entity_poly.entity_id
_entity_poly.type
_entity_poly.pdbx_seq_one_letter_code
_entity_poly.pdbx_strand_id
1 'polypeptide(L)'
;NVGRKKVRSVEDIEKSIKSVPHFTRQTLRSMAYQSKIPKTTIIRHMSETKRLMARSSYVKPLLTQDNTKARLNFAMNIVRPSTSGAYFFASMHEYVHVDE
;
A
#
# COMPACT_ATOMS: atom_id res chain seq x y z
N ASN A 1 14.14 32.35 -23.28
CA ASN A 1 13.69 31.74 -22.01
C ASN A 1 14.52 30.49 -21.72
N VAL A 2 15.47 30.57 -20.79
CA VAL A 2 16.17 29.38 -20.27
C VAL A 2 15.31 28.89 -19.10
N GLY A 3 14.72 27.71 -19.20
CA GLY A 3 13.69 27.23 -18.26
C GLY A 3 14.10 27.26 -16.77
N ARG A 4 13.15 26.96 -15.88
CA ARG A 4 13.39 26.99 -14.42
C ARG A 4 14.53 26.05 -14.02
N LYS A 5 15.56 26.58 -13.35
CA LYS A 5 16.69 25.80 -12.81
C LYS A 5 16.20 24.80 -11.75
N LYS A 6 16.84 23.62 -11.70
CA LYS A 6 16.58 22.62 -10.65
C LYS A 6 17.03 23.18 -9.29
N VAL A 7 16.12 23.19 -8.32
CA VAL A 7 16.36 23.77 -6.98
C VAL A 7 16.75 22.69 -5.95
N ARG A 8 16.38 21.44 -6.16
CA ARG A 8 16.63 20.33 -5.23
C ARG A 8 17.64 19.34 -5.82
N SER A 9 18.55 18.86 -4.99
CA SER A 9 19.45 17.76 -5.35
C SER A 9 18.69 16.44 -5.49
N VAL A 10 19.32 15.45 -6.09
CA VAL A 10 18.75 14.10 -6.26
C VAL A 10 18.61 13.43 -4.89
N GLU A 11 19.61 13.63 -4.04
CA GLU A 11 19.74 13.08 -2.69
C GLU A 11 18.66 13.66 -1.76
N ASP A 12 18.38 14.96 -1.84
CA ASP A 12 17.33 15.60 -1.04
C ASP A 12 15.94 15.06 -1.37
N ILE A 13 15.68 14.80 -2.67
CA ILE A 13 14.42 14.23 -3.12
C ILE A 13 14.27 12.80 -2.57
N GLU A 14 15.31 11.98 -2.69
CA GLU A 14 15.28 10.62 -2.14
C GLU A 14 15.10 10.62 -0.62
N LYS A 15 15.83 11.47 0.10
CA LYS A 15 15.76 11.58 1.55
C LYS A 15 14.35 11.96 2.00
N SER A 16 13.73 12.94 1.34
CA SER A 16 12.36 13.37 1.65
C SER A 16 11.32 12.28 1.35
N ILE A 17 11.47 11.55 0.23
CA ILE A 17 10.58 10.43 -0.06
C ILE A 17 10.77 9.30 0.96
N LYS A 18 12.02 8.99 1.33
CA LYS A 18 12.37 7.93 2.29
C LYS A 18 11.98 8.25 3.74
N SER A 19 11.75 9.51 4.10
CA SER A 19 11.24 9.87 5.44
C SER A 19 9.73 9.69 5.59
N VAL A 20 8.98 9.60 4.51
CA VAL A 20 7.51 9.41 4.54
C VAL A 20 7.17 7.97 4.93
N PRO A 21 6.25 7.65 5.85
CA PRO A 21 5.92 6.25 6.15
C PRO A 21 5.43 5.45 4.92
N HIS A 22 5.83 4.19 4.79
CA HIS A 22 5.55 3.35 3.60
C HIS A 22 4.07 3.29 3.22
N PHE A 23 3.18 3.12 4.20
CA PHE A 23 1.73 3.06 3.98
C PHE A 23 1.13 4.32 3.34
N THR A 24 1.80 5.47 3.48
CA THR A 24 1.36 6.73 2.86
C THR A 24 1.98 6.99 1.48
N ARG A 25 2.87 6.11 1.00
CA ARG A 25 3.50 6.20 -0.33
C ARG A 25 2.73 5.44 -1.43
N GLN A 26 1.51 5.00 -1.16
CA GLN A 26 0.71 4.17 -2.09
C GLN A 26 0.45 4.85 -3.44
N THR A 27 0.17 6.16 -3.43
CA THR A 27 -0.07 6.93 -4.67
C THR A 27 0.91 8.08 -4.80
N LEU A 28 1.23 8.45 -6.04
CA LEU A 28 2.05 9.65 -6.33
C LEU A 28 1.45 10.93 -5.71
N ARG A 29 0.12 11.00 -5.55
CA ARG A 29 -0.56 12.14 -4.91
C ARG A 29 -0.29 12.17 -3.41
N SER A 30 -0.49 11.05 -2.72
CA SER A 30 -0.24 10.94 -1.27
C SER A 30 1.23 11.17 -0.93
N MET A 31 2.13 10.55 -1.71
CA MET A 31 3.57 10.74 -1.54
C MET A 31 3.99 12.19 -1.76
N ALA A 32 3.44 12.89 -2.76
CA ALA A 32 3.74 14.30 -3.00
C ALA A 32 3.29 15.20 -1.85
N TYR A 33 2.10 14.94 -1.31
CA TYR A 33 1.56 15.66 -0.16
C TYR A 33 2.45 15.48 1.08
N GLN A 34 2.79 14.22 1.41
CA GLN A 34 3.58 13.90 2.60
C GLN A 34 5.04 14.34 2.52
N SER A 35 5.69 14.18 1.36
CA SER A 35 7.11 14.56 1.15
C SER A 35 7.29 16.06 0.89
N LYS A 36 6.20 16.82 0.70
CA LYS A 36 6.23 18.23 0.26
C LYS A 36 7.01 18.44 -1.05
N ILE A 37 7.12 17.38 -1.87
CA ILE A 37 7.74 17.43 -3.19
C ILE A 37 6.62 17.41 -4.24
N PRO A 38 6.60 18.36 -5.19
CA PRO A 38 5.60 18.36 -6.25
C PRO A 38 5.60 17.05 -7.04
N LYS A 39 4.41 16.51 -7.33
CA LYS A 39 4.22 15.25 -8.07
C LYS A 39 5.04 15.17 -9.36
N THR A 40 5.10 16.25 -10.13
CA THR A 40 5.88 16.32 -11.38
C THR A 40 7.38 16.18 -11.16
N THR A 41 7.90 16.67 -10.02
CA THR A 41 9.31 16.53 -9.65
C THR A 41 9.63 15.08 -9.28
N ILE A 42 8.71 14.41 -8.57
CA ILE A 42 8.84 12.98 -8.26
C ILE A 42 8.86 12.14 -9.55
N ILE A 43 7.91 12.35 -10.46
CA ILE A 43 7.83 11.62 -11.73
C ILE A 43 9.13 11.76 -12.51
N ARG A 44 9.62 13.01 -12.66
CA ARG A 44 10.87 13.28 -13.36
C ARG A 44 12.08 12.65 -12.68
N HIS A 45 12.13 12.68 -11.34
CA HIS A 45 13.19 12.03 -10.59
C HIS A 45 13.16 10.50 -10.80
N MET A 46 12.00 9.87 -10.73
CA MET A 46 11.85 8.43 -10.98
C MET A 46 12.32 8.04 -12.39
N SER A 47 12.04 8.86 -13.41
CA SER A 47 12.51 8.61 -14.77
C SER A 47 14.02 8.83 -14.95
N GLU A 48 14.59 9.83 -14.27
CA GLU A 48 16.03 10.17 -14.37
C GLU A 48 16.90 9.16 -13.61
N THR A 49 16.53 8.78 -12.38
CA THR A 49 17.38 7.94 -11.51
C THR A 49 17.06 6.45 -11.58
N LYS A 50 15.80 6.08 -11.88
CA LYS A 50 15.29 4.68 -11.87
C LYS A 50 15.52 3.92 -10.54
N ARG A 51 15.82 4.61 -9.43
CA ARG A 51 16.04 3.99 -8.11
C ARG A 51 14.75 3.83 -7.29
N LEU A 52 13.80 4.74 -7.48
CA LEU A 52 12.47 4.66 -6.89
C LEU A 52 11.49 4.10 -7.92
N MET A 53 10.92 2.94 -7.61
CA MET A 53 9.98 2.24 -8.48
C MET A 53 8.77 1.78 -7.68
N ALA A 54 7.60 1.79 -8.31
CA ALA A 54 6.44 1.11 -7.75
C ALA A 54 6.73 -0.40 -7.72
N ARG A 55 6.47 -1.03 -6.57
CA ARG A 55 6.55 -2.48 -6.39
C ARG A 55 5.17 -2.96 -5.99
N SER A 56 4.66 -3.94 -6.71
CA SER A 56 3.54 -4.75 -6.28
C SER A 56 4.10 -6.10 -5.83
N SER A 57 3.88 -6.45 -4.57
CA SER A 57 4.10 -7.81 -4.08
C SER A 57 2.78 -8.55 -4.10
N TYR A 58 2.71 -9.64 -4.86
CA TYR A 58 1.64 -10.62 -4.69
C TYR A 58 2.16 -11.69 -3.75
N VAL A 59 1.95 -11.51 -2.45
CA VAL A 59 2.08 -12.62 -1.49
C VAL A 59 0.74 -13.35 -1.50
N LYS A 60 0.47 -14.10 -2.57
CA LYS A 60 -0.51 -15.18 -2.48
C LYS A 60 0.29 -16.42 -2.09
N PRO A 61 0.16 -16.92 -0.84
CA PRO A 61 0.58 -18.29 -0.57
C PRO A 61 -0.06 -19.18 -1.63
N LEU A 62 0.70 -20.12 -2.20
CA LEU A 62 0.17 -21.09 -3.14
C LEU A 62 -1.13 -21.66 -2.54
N LEU A 63 -2.23 -21.53 -3.27
CA LEU A 63 -3.53 -21.98 -2.79
C LEU A 63 -3.59 -23.51 -2.91
N THR A 64 -2.87 -24.19 -2.02
CA THR A 64 -2.97 -25.64 -1.85
C THR A 64 -4.37 -25.99 -1.33
N GLN A 65 -4.77 -27.26 -1.47
CA GLN A 65 -6.04 -27.74 -0.91
C GLN A 65 -6.09 -27.48 0.61
N ASP A 66 -4.99 -27.69 1.32
CA ASP A 66 -4.87 -27.43 2.76
C ASP A 66 -5.04 -25.93 3.09
N ASN A 67 -4.38 -25.05 2.34
CA ASN A 67 -4.52 -23.60 2.54
C ASN A 67 -5.93 -23.12 2.23
N THR A 68 -6.61 -23.74 1.26
CA THR A 68 -8.01 -23.46 0.93
C THR A 68 -8.93 -23.87 2.08
N LYS A 69 -8.74 -25.07 2.62
CA LYS A 69 -9.49 -25.59 3.75
C LYS A 69 -9.28 -24.74 5.01
N ALA A 70 -8.03 -24.35 5.30
CA ALA A 70 -7.71 -23.48 6.43
C ALA A 70 -8.40 -22.12 6.31
N ARG A 71 -8.40 -21.49 5.12
CA ARG A 71 -9.10 -20.23 4.86
C ARG A 71 -10.61 -20.37 5.02
N LEU A 72 -11.19 -21.46 4.53
CA LEU A 72 -12.62 -21.72 4.65
C LEU A 72 -13.02 -21.90 6.12
N ASN A 73 -12.27 -22.68 6.88
CA ASN A 73 -12.51 -22.88 8.31
C ASN A 73 -12.43 -21.57 9.09
N PHE A 74 -11.43 -20.74 8.78
CA PHE A 74 -11.31 -19.41 9.38
C PHE A 74 -12.51 -18.53 9.06
N ALA A 75 -12.92 -18.47 7.79
CA ALA A 75 -14.10 -17.70 7.39
C ALA A 75 -15.38 -18.20 8.07
N MET A 76 -15.56 -19.52 8.17
CA MET A 76 -16.74 -20.13 8.80
C MET A 76 -16.84 -19.78 10.29
N ASN A 77 -15.71 -19.63 10.99
CA ASN A 77 -15.70 -19.20 12.41
C ASN A 77 -16.17 -17.74 12.61
N ILE A 78 -16.17 -16.93 11.54
CA ILE A 78 -16.57 -15.52 11.57
C ILE A 78 -18.03 -15.36 11.14
N VAL A 79 -18.58 -16.35 10.43
CA VAL A 79 -19.98 -16.37 9.99
C VAL A 79 -20.88 -16.68 11.19
N ARG A 80 -21.85 -15.79 11.45
CA ARG A 80 -22.81 -15.91 12.53
C ARG A 80 -24.24 -16.03 11.98
N PRO A 81 -25.07 -16.90 12.55
CA PRO A 81 -26.48 -16.96 12.21
C PRO A 81 -27.23 -15.76 12.81
N SER A 82 -28.19 -15.24 12.06
CA SER A 82 -29.20 -14.27 12.49
C SER A 82 -30.46 -14.99 12.96
N THR A 83 -31.24 -14.33 13.81
CA THR A 83 -32.56 -14.78 14.23
C THR A 83 -33.55 -14.94 13.07
N SER A 84 -33.31 -14.27 11.93
CA SER A 84 -34.09 -14.41 10.70
C SER A 84 -33.70 -15.62 9.83
N GLY A 85 -32.74 -16.44 10.26
CA GLY A 85 -32.19 -17.54 9.47
C GLY A 85 -31.17 -17.11 8.40
N ALA A 86 -30.90 -15.81 8.28
CA ALA A 86 -29.81 -15.28 7.44
C ALA A 86 -28.45 -15.46 8.13
N TYR A 87 -27.36 -15.45 7.36
CA TYR A 87 -26.00 -15.46 7.89
C TYR A 87 -25.33 -14.11 7.63
N PHE A 88 -24.49 -13.66 8.57
CA PHE A 88 -23.69 -12.46 8.42
C PHE A 88 -22.26 -12.69 8.93
N PHE A 89 -21.31 -11.92 8.41
CA PHE A 89 -19.95 -11.91 8.94
C PHE A 89 -19.90 -11.03 10.19
N ALA A 90 -19.24 -11.50 11.25
CA ALA A 90 -18.96 -10.64 12.40
C ALA A 90 -18.21 -9.37 11.95
N SER A 91 -18.41 -8.26 12.65
CA SER A 91 -17.85 -6.96 12.25
C SER A 91 -16.34 -6.84 12.41
N MET A 92 -15.71 -7.80 13.10
CA MET A 92 -14.26 -7.93 13.27
C MET A 92 -13.54 -6.70 13.86
N HIS A 93 -14.25 -5.74 14.46
CA HIS A 93 -13.64 -4.52 15.05
C HIS A 93 -12.63 -4.81 16.17
N GLU A 94 -12.66 -6.01 16.75
CA GLU A 94 -11.72 -6.47 17.79
C GLU A 94 -10.48 -7.17 17.22
N TYR A 95 -10.42 -7.41 15.91
CA TYR A 95 -9.30 -8.08 15.25
C TYR A 95 -8.41 -7.05 14.55
N VAL A 96 -7.11 -7.12 14.81
CA VAL A 96 -6.09 -6.42 14.03
C VAL A 96 -5.54 -7.42 13.01
N HIS A 97 -5.76 -7.16 11.72
CA HIS A 97 -5.16 -7.96 10.64
C HIS A 97 -3.71 -7.51 10.44
N VAL A 98 -2.77 -8.33 10.90
CA VAL A 98 -1.33 -8.01 10.87
C VAL A 98 -0.68 -8.35 9.53
N ASP A 99 -1.29 -9.25 8.74
CA ASP A 99 -0.78 -9.68 7.44
C ASP A 99 -1.73 -9.30 6.29
N GLU A 100 -1.53 -8.09 5.74
CA GLU A 100 -1.73 -7.71 4.33
C GLU A 100 -0.63 -6.72 3.88
#